data_AF-A0A9E5UNG2-F1
#
_entry.id   AF-A0A9E5UNG2-F1
#
_cell.length_a   1.000
_cell.length_b   1.000
_cell.length_c   1.000
_cell.angle_alpha   90.00
_cell.angle_beta   90.00
_cell.angle_gamma   90.00
#
_symmetry.space_group_name_H-M   'P 1'
#
loop_
_entity.id
_entity.type
_entity.pdbx_description
1 polymer ?
#
loop_
_entity_poly.entity_id
_entity_poly.type
_entity_poly.pdbx_seq_one_letter_code
_entity_poly.pdbx_strand_id
1 'polypeptide(L)'
;MQKLLEQDRIIIDLSECKLVEHGFLEQIYHFAYWNKLNDGRMEIQGLKNHRPLSRHPLSTLRLPPRPTSKQKKPFLELNERQLDIQAIAAVNNARLETHLTYDGVVLQGFHFAQGYEIRYRENKFMKFHGSNTLEFSDVFLSKGLRMGEQNRKVSVFLVTVMDQALPDFKLSPENLVDKVWQSVGYEDIDFEGHPDFSERFKLMGEAKEAIRYLFQAGLVAKLEADAPPNLQIEACQNRLIFHQNPQLLSRVEIEDQLLFIEDFLDLVQAKETLDDVVIRYE
;
A
#
# COMPACT_ATOMS: atom_id res chain seq x y z
N MET A 1 -3.89 26.31 20.72
CA MET A 1 -4.47 25.67 19.51
C MET A 1 -5.98 25.73 19.65
N GLN A 2 -6.61 26.65 18.92
CA GLN A 2 -8.06 26.83 18.93
C GLN A 2 -8.69 25.66 18.17
N LYS A 3 -9.62 24.94 18.81
CA LYS A 3 -10.45 23.89 18.19
C LYS A 3 -11.25 24.56 17.05
N LEU A 4 -10.97 24.19 15.81
CA LEU A 4 -11.83 24.53 14.68
C LEU A 4 -13.09 23.67 14.80
N LEU A 5 -14.25 24.33 14.76
CA LEU A 5 -15.58 23.75 14.90
C LEU A 5 -15.90 22.85 13.70
N GLU A 6 -16.70 21.82 13.94
CA GLU A 6 -17.24 20.91 12.94
C GLU A 6 -17.94 21.70 11.81
N GLN A 7 -17.67 21.30 10.55
CA GLN A 7 -18.30 21.73 9.27
C GLN A 7 -17.64 22.82 8.41
N ASP A 8 -16.46 23.34 8.75
CA ASP A 8 -15.83 24.34 7.87
C ASP A 8 -15.03 23.69 6.73
N ARG A 9 -15.42 24.03 5.48
CA ARG A 9 -14.62 23.73 4.29
C ARG A 9 -13.33 24.57 4.34
N ILE A 10 -12.18 23.90 4.42
CA ILE A 10 -10.88 24.55 4.45
C ILE A 10 -10.34 24.68 3.03
N ILE A 11 -9.99 25.90 2.61
CA ILE A 11 -9.33 26.14 1.32
C ILE A 11 -7.92 26.65 1.59
N ILE A 12 -6.91 25.92 1.12
CA ILE A 12 -5.52 26.38 1.10
C ILE A 12 -5.20 26.81 -0.32
N ASP A 13 -5.22 28.12 -0.58
CA ASP A 13 -4.84 28.67 -1.89
C ASP A 13 -3.35 28.99 -1.95
N LEU A 14 -2.64 28.25 -2.80
CA LEU A 14 -1.21 28.43 -3.07
C LEU A 14 -0.95 29.18 -4.38
N SER A 15 -1.98 29.70 -5.06
CA SER A 15 -1.89 30.29 -6.41
C SER A 15 -0.82 31.37 -6.56
N GLU A 16 -0.61 32.20 -5.53
CA GLU A 16 0.38 33.28 -5.48
C GLU A 16 1.66 32.91 -4.70
N CYS A 17 1.73 31.68 -4.16
CA CYS A 17 2.87 31.24 -3.37
C CYS A 17 4.10 31.04 -4.28
N LYS A 18 5.16 31.84 -4.09
CA LYS A 18 6.34 31.79 -4.97
C LYS A 18 7.12 30.48 -4.89
N LEU A 19 7.18 29.91 -3.70
CA LEU A 19 7.98 28.74 -3.37
C LEU A 19 7.21 27.91 -2.34
N VAL A 20 6.99 26.64 -2.64
CA VAL A 20 6.32 25.68 -1.78
C VAL A 20 7.33 24.56 -1.51
N GLU A 21 7.91 24.56 -0.32
CA GLU A 21 8.93 23.58 0.05
C GLU A 21 8.33 22.22 0.39
N HIS A 22 9.16 21.19 0.30
CA HIS A 22 8.77 19.80 0.51
C HIS A 22 8.13 19.51 1.87
N GLY A 23 8.72 20.01 2.96
CA GLY A 23 8.18 19.79 4.30
C GLY A 23 6.82 20.46 4.50
N PHE A 24 6.56 21.57 3.79
CA PHE A 24 5.26 22.23 3.83
C PHE A 24 4.21 21.47 3.01
N LEU A 25 4.59 20.90 1.86
CA LEU A 25 3.70 20.00 1.10
C LEU A 25 3.27 18.81 1.93
N GLU A 26 4.24 18.15 2.57
CA GLU A 26 3.98 16.99 3.43
C GLU A 26 2.97 17.35 4.54
N GLN A 27 3.16 18.49 5.22
CA GLN A 27 2.22 18.95 6.25
C GLN A 27 0.82 19.26 5.69
N ILE A 28 0.73 19.94 4.54
CA ILE A 28 -0.56 20.27 3.92
C ILE A 28 -1.31 19.00 3.54
N TYR A 29 -0.64 18.03 2.91
CA TYR A 29 -1.30 16.81 2.47
C TYR A 29 -1.67 15.89 3.64
N HIS A 30 -0.81 15.78 4.66
CA HIS A 30 -1.13 15.07 5.90
C HIS A 30 -2.35 15.70 6.58
N PHE A 31 -2.41 17.04 6.65
CA PHE A 31 -3.55 17.75 7.20
C PHE A 31 -4.82 17.56 6.36
N ALA A 32 -4.74 17.62 5.02
CA ALA A 32 -5.86 17.40 4.12
C ALA A 32 -6.46 16.00 4.29
N TYR A 33 -5.59 15.00 4.43
CA TYR A 33 -6.01 13.63 4.64
C TYR A 33 -6.65 13.46 6.02
N TRP A 34 -6.01 13.94 7.10
CA TRP A 34 -6.58 13.88 8.45
C TRP A 34 -7.94 14.58 8.52
N ASN A 35 -8.09 15.71 7.84
CA ASN A 35 -9.37 16.41 7.74
C ASN A 35 -10.44 15.55 7.06
N LYS A 36 -10.09 14.85 5.96
CA LYS A 36 -10.99 13.92 5.27
C LYS A 36 -11.46 12.76 6.15
N LEU A 37 -10.58 12.19 7.00
CA LEU A 37 -10.97 11.12 7.94
C LEU A 37 -11.98 11.57 9.00
N ASN A 38 -12.00 12.87 9.33
CA ASN A 38 -12.90 13.45 10.32
C ASN A 38 -14.09 14.16 9.65
N ASP A 39 -14.55 13.66 8.50
CA ASP A 39 -15.63 14.22 7.67
C ASP A 39 -15.47 15.70 7.26
N GLY A 40 -14.26 16.22 7.40
CA GLY A 40 -13.88 17.56 6.97
C GLY A 40 -13.68 17.64 5.45
N ARG A 41 -13.86 18.84 4.90
CA ARG A 41 -13.68 19.11 3.46
C ARG A 41 -12.53 20.08 3.28
N MET A 42 -11.41 19.61 2.75
CA MET A 42 -10.27 20.45 2.42
C MET A 42 -9.98 20.47 0.91
N GLU A 43 -9.64 21.65 0.39
CA GLU A 43 -9.23 21.85 -0.99
C GLU A 43 -7.91 22.62 -1.05
N ILE A 44 -6.97 22.13 -1.88
CA ILE A 44 -5.72 22.83 -2.17
C ILE A 44 -5.83 23.45 -3.56
N GLN A 45 -5.79 24.77 -3.64
CA GLN A 45 -5.87 25.51 -4.90
C GLN A 45 -4.49 26.02 -5.34
N GLY A 46 -4.34 26.26 -6.64
CA GLY A 46 -3.16 26.91 -7.19
C GLY A 46 -1.89 26.06 -7.31
N LEU A 47 -1.77 24.91 -6.64
CA LEU A 47 -0.56 24.07 -6.65
C LEU A 47 -0.15 23.57 -8.05
N LYS A 48 -1.14 23.35 -8.93
CA LYS A 48 -0.94 22.99 -10.34
C LYS A 48 -0.20 24.06 -11.17
N ASN A 49 -0.07 25.29 -10.63
CA ASN A 49 0.62 26.39 -11.30
C ASN A 49 2.14 26.32 -11.08
N HIS A 50 2.60 25.53 -10.11
CA HIS A 50 4.01 25.45 -9.73
C HIS A 50 4.75 24.39 -10.53
N ARG A 51 6.07 24.56 -10.67
CA ARG A 51 6.97 23.59 -11.29
C ARG A 51 7.98 23.07 -10.26
N PRO A 52 8.26 21.76 -10.23
CA PRO A 52 9.30 21.22 -9.35
C PRO A 52 10.68 21.72 -9.78
N LEU A 53 11.54 22.05 -8.80
CA LEU A 53 12.91 22.49 -9.04
C LEU A 53 13.89 21.33 -9.32
N SER A 54 13.44 20.09 -9.19
CA SER A 54 14.20 18.87 -9.45
C SER A 54 13.25 17.73 -9.84
N ARG A 55 13.81 16.60 -10.29
CA ARG A 55 13.04 15.39 -10.62
C ARG A 55 12.59 14.61 -9.38
N HIS A 56 12.91 15.11 -8.19
CA HIS A 56 12.50 14.47 -6.94
C HIS A 56 11.01 14.72 -6.69
N PRO A 57 10.24 13.72 -6.24
CA PRO A 57 8.81 13.91 -6.01
C PRO A 57 8.52 14.97 -4.92
N LEU A 58 9.33 14.98 -3.85
CA LEU A 58 9.36 16.04 -2.84
C LEU A 58 10.22 17.25 -3.26
N SER A 59 10.23 17.61 -4.53
CA SER A 59 10.98 18.80 -4.94
C SER A 59 10.24 20.05 -4.49
N THR A 60 10.99 21.04 -4.01
CA THR A 60 10.47 22.39 -3.82
C THR A 60 9.80 22.86 -5.12
N LEU A 61 8.54 23.25 -5.01
CA LEU A 61 7.75 23.72 -6.14
C LEU A 61 7.88 25.23 -6.23
N ARG A 62 8.20 25.73 -7.41
CA ARG A 62 8.34 27.17 -7.68
C ARG A 62 7.24 27.63 -8.62
N LEU A 63 6.58 28.73 -8.28
CA LEU A 63 5.68 29.41 -9.21
C LEU A 63 6.52 30.04 -10.33
N PRO A 64 6.31 29.65 -11.60
CA PRO A 64 7.06 30.23 -12.70
C PRO A 64 6.71 31.73 -12.83
N PRO A 65 7.64 32.57 -13.27
CA PRO A 65 7.30 33.94 -13.65
C PRO A 65 6.19 33.92 -14.72
N ARG A 66 5.29 34.93 -14.68
CA ARG A 66 4.09 35.07 -15.54
C ARG A 66 4.36 34.61 -16.98
N PRO A 67 3.38 33.96 -17.64
CA PRO A 67 3.60 33.28 -18.91
C PRO A 67 4.06 34.28 -19.98
N THR A 68 5.35 34.23 -20.32
CA THR A 68 5.78 34.66 -21.65
C THR A 68 5.23 33.64 -22.63
N SER A 69 4.41 34.13 -23.57
CA SER A 69 3.81 33.34 -24.65
C SER A 69 4.83 32.35 -25.24
N LYS A 70 4.47 31.06 -25.31
CA LYS A 70 5.27 29.89 -25.79
C LYS A 70 5.93 29.01 -24.73
N GLN A 71 5.37 28.87 -23.53
CA GLN A 71 5.65 27.67 -22.74
C GLN A 71 4.86 26.49 -23.32
N LYS A 72 5.52 25.61 -24.08
CA LYS A 72 4.99 24.27 -24.38
C LYS A 72 4.50 23.68 -23.05
N LYS A 73 3.24 23.22 -22.99
CA LYS A 73 2.79 22.39 -21.86
C LYS A 73 3.85 21.29 -21.72
N PRO A 74 4.52 21.13 -20.57
CA PRO A 74 5.34 19.95 -20.40
C PRO A 74 4.38 18.78 -20.55
N PHE A 75 4.48 18.02 -21.63
CA PHE A 75 4.08 16.63 -21.57
C PHE A 75 4.88 16.09 -20.39
N LEU A 76 4.22 15.65 -19.32
CA LEU A 76 4.89 14.86 -18.30
C LEU A 76 5.30 13.57 -19.03
N GLU A 77 6.53 13.54 -19.52
CA GLU A 77 7.12 12.32 -20.02
C GLU A 77 7.21 11.37 -18.82
N LEU A 78 6.49 10.26 -18.91
CA LEU A 78 6.55 9.19 -17.92
C LEU A 78 7.99 8.69 -17.84
N ASN A 79 8.48 8.47 -16.62
CA ASN A 79 9.75 7.79 -16.44
C ASN A 79 9.62 6.29 -16.79
N GLU A 80 10.75 5.58 -16.93
CA GLU A 80 10.75 4.15 -17.28
C GLU A 80 9.88 3.31 -16.33
N ARG A 81 10.01 3.54 -15.02
CA ARG A 81 9.18 2.86 -14.01
C ARG A 81 7.68 3.12 -14.18
N GLN A 82 7.31 4.34 -14.53
CA GLN A 82 5.92 4.70 -14.83
C GLN A 82 5.43 4.08 -16.13
N LEU A 83 6.28 3.94 -17.15
CA LEU A 83 5.93 3.23 -18.38
C LEU A 83 5.71 1.75 -18.11
N ASP A 84 6.55 1.12 -17.29
CA ASP A 84 6.38 -0.27 -16.87
C ASP A 84 5.06 -0.48 -16.13
N ILE A 85 4.81 0.33 -15.10
CA ILE A 85 3.58 0.20 -14.29
C ILE A 85 2.35 0.58 -15.13
N GLN A 86 2.46 1.52 -16.07
CA GLN A 86 1.38 1.84 -17.00
C GLN A 86 1.04 0.63 -17.88
N ALA A 87 2.04 -0.11 -18.36
CA ALA A 87 1.80 -1.30 -19.17
C ALA A 87 1.07 -2.39 -18.37
N ILE A 88 1.47 -2.62 -17.12
CA ILE A 88 0.79 -3.57 -16.21
C ILE A 88 -0.66 -3.12 -15.97
N ALA A 89 -0.85 -1.86 -15.61
CA ALA A 89 -2.17 -1.29 -15.34
C ALA A 89 -3.09 -1.44 -16.56
N ALA A 90 -2.59 -1.12 -17.76
CA ALA A 90 -3.36 -1.19 -18.99
C ALA A 90 -3.84 -2.62 -19.31
N VAL A 91 -2.96 -3.63 -19.14
CA VAL A 91 -3.33 -5.06 -19.31
C VAL A 91 -4.42 -5.47 -18.31
N ASN A 92 -4.42 -4.86 -17.13
CA ASN A 92 -5.36 -5.12 -16.05
C ASN A 92 -6.60 -4.21 -16.06
N ASN A 93 -6.89 -3.51 -17.17
CA ASN A 93 -7.98 -2.54 -17.30
C ASN A 93 -7.97 -1.43 -16.23
N ALA A 94 -6.81 -1.16 -15.66
CA ALA A 94 -6.56 -0.13 -14.68
C ALA A 94 -5.84 1.07 -15.32
N ARG A 95 -5.85 2.20 -14.60
CA ARG A 95 -5.14 3.41 -15.03
C ARG A 95 -4.04 3.73 -14.04
N LEU A 96 -2.86 4.05 -14.57
CA LEU A 96 -1.76 4.60 -13.78
C LEU A 96 -2.10 6.01 -13.29
N GLU A 97 -1.92 6.19 -11.99
CA GLU A 97 -1.90 7.47 -11.29
C GLU A 97 -0.46 7.80 -10.88
N THR A 98 0.12 8.81 -11.52
CA THR A 98 1.53 9.20 -11.32
C THR A 98 1.74 10.25 -10.24
N HIS A 99 0.65 10.79 -9.69
CA HIS A 99 0.73 11.86 -8.71
C HIS A 99 1.09 11.31 -7.33
N LEU A 100 1.75 12.15 -6.54
CA LEU A 100 2.04 11.82 -5.15
C LEU A 100 0.78 11.91 -4.32
N THR A 101 0.61 10.93 -3.45
CA THR A 101 -0.45 10.87 -2.46
C THR A 101 0.17 10.75 -1.08
N TYR A 102 -0.36 11.48 -0.09
CA TYR A 102 0.12 11.45 1.30
C TYR A 102 -0.99 10.89 2.19
N ASP A 103 -1.55 9.79 1.72
CA ASP A 103 -2.62 8.99 2.32
C ASP A 103 -2.05 7.83 3.14
N GLY A 104 -0.80 7.92 3.62
CA GLY A 104 -0.07 6.82 4.26
C GLY A 104 -0.76 6.17 5.46
N VAL A 105 -1.71 6.86 6.09
CA VAL A 105 -2.57 6.30 7.14
C VAL A 105 -3.51 5.20 6.64
N VAL A 106 -3.82 5.09 5.33
CA VAL A 106 -4.48 3.87 4.81
C VAL A 106 -3.63 2.62 5.03
N LEU A 107 -2.31 2.79 5.19
CA LEU A 107 -1.37 1.71 5.46
C LEU A 107 -0.97 1.64 6.95
N GLN A 108 -1.57 2.46 7.82
CA GLN A 108 -1.39 2.30 9.27
C GLN A 108 -2.03 1.00 9.74
N GLY A 109 -1.40 0.38 10.74
CA GLY A 109 -1.75 -0.94 11.26
C GLY A 109 -0.85 -2.06 10.73
N PHE A 110 -0.30 -1.88 9.52
CA PHE A 110 0.67 -2.82 8.96
C PHE A 110 2.11 -2.52 9.43
N HIS A 111 2.91 -3.57 9.54
CA HIS A 111 4.26 -3.59 10.11
C HIS A 111 5.35 -3.53 9.05
N PHE A 112 5.03 -3.60 7.76
CA PHE A 112 6.00 -3.42 6.66
C PHE A 112 6.81 -2.11 6.76
N ALA A 113 6.21 -1.07 7.35
CA ALA A 113 6.83 0.23 7.59
C ALA A 113 7.44 0.37 9.00
N GLN A 114 7.57 -0.71 9.77
CA GLN A 114 7.98 -0.65 11.17
C GLN A 114 9.32 0.08 11.37
N GLY A 115 9.30 1.12 12.20
CA GLY A 115 10.45 1.97 12.48
C GLY A 115 10.77 3.01 11.39
N TYR A 116 9.91 3.16 10.38
CA TYR A 116 9.94 4.21 9.37
C TYR A 116 8.62 5.02 9.40
N GLU A 117 8.69 6.26 8.91
CA GLU A 117 7.54 7.10 8.61
C GLU A 117 7.15 6.91 7.15
N ILE A 118 5.86 6.71 6.87
CA ILE A 118 5.31 6.68 5.51
C ILE A 118 5.15 8.13 5.04
N ARG A 119 6.02 8.57 4.13
CA ARG A 119 6.01 9.95 3.62
C ARG A 119 4.94 10.17 2.56
N TYR A 120 4.96 9.34 1.53
CA TYR A 120 4.04 9.44 0.38
C TYR A 120 3.99 8.13 -0.39
N ARG A 121 3.00 8.03 -1.28
CA ARG A 121 2.81 6.95 -2.25
C ARG A 121 2.78 7.52 -3.66
N GLU A 122 3.29 6.74 -4.61
CA GLU A 122 3.31 7.09 -6.03
C GLU A 122 3.08 5.87 -6.92
N ASN A 123 2.96 6.11 -8.23
CA ASN A 123 2.76 5.09 -9.26
C ASN A 123 1.65 4.10 -8.91
N LYS A 124 0.47 4.64 -8.58
CA LYS A 124 -0.65 3.82 -8.15
C LYS A 124 -1.43 3.28 -9.33
N PHE A 125 -1.97 2.09 -9.21
CA PHE A 125 -3.11 1.64 -10.01
C PHE A 125 -4.03 0.79 -9.14
N MET A 126 -5.29 0.72 -9.54
CA MET A 126 -6.31 -0.04 -8.83
C MET A 126 -7.10 -0.87 -9.82
N LYS A 127 -7.41 -2.11 -9.45
CA LYS A 127 -8.37 -2.98 -10.15
C LYS A 127 -9.31 -3.65 -9.15
N PHE A 128 -10.36 -4.24 -9.69
CA PHE A 128 -11.25 -5.14 -8.95
C PHE A 128 -10.90 -6.59 -9.28
N HIS A 129 -11.06 -7.46 -8.29
CA HIS A 129 -11.03 -8.92 -8.45
C HIS A 129 -12.20 -9.51 -7.64
N GLY A 130 -13.23 -9.97 -8.35
CA GLY A 130 -14.55 -10.20 -7.73
C GLY A 130 -15.08 -8.91 -7.09
N SER A 131 -15.45 -8.98 -5.81
CA SER A 131 -15.84 -7.84 -4.97
C SER A 131 -14.66 -7.14 -4.28
N ASN A 132 -13.47 -7.72 -4.32
CA ASN A 132 -12.29 -7.16 -3.66
C ASN A 132 -11.67 -6.05 -4.49
N THR A 133 -11.06 -5.08 -3.80
CA THR A 133 -10.27 -4.03 -4.44
C THR A 133 -8.78 -4.29 -4.24
N LEU A 134 -8.01 -4.32 -5.32
CA LEU A 134 -6.56 -4.49 -5.32
C LEU A 134 -5.91 -3.18 -5.77
N GLU A 135 -5.10 -2.58 -4.90
CA GLU A 135 -4.38 -1.33 -5.17
C GLU A 135 -2.87 -1.54 -5.07
N PHE A 136 -2.17 -1.32 -6.17
CA PHE A 136 -0.71 -1.24 -6.19
C PHE A 136 -0.23 0.17 -5.86
N SER A 137 0.91 0.30 -5.17
CA SER A 137 1.64 1.56 -5.08
C SER A 137 3.10 1.39 -4.70
N ASP A 138 3.94 2.34 -5.09
CA ASP A 138 5.25 2.52 -4.49
C ASP A 138 5.16 3.45 -3.28
N VAL A 139 5.64 2.99 -2.13
CA VAL A 139 5.60 3.71 -0.86
C VAL A 139 6.99 4.21 -0.52
N PHE A 140 7.10 5.51 -0.21
CA PHE A 140 8.34 6.11 0.29
C PHE A 140 8.35 6.11 1.81
N LEU A 141 9.36 5.45 2.37
CA LEU A 141 9.61 5.30 3.80
C LEU A 141 10.87 6.09 4.19
N SER A 142 10.81 6.80 5.32
CA SER A 142 11.94 7.57 5.86
C SER A 142 12.16 7.28 7.34
N LYS A 143 13.41 7.19 7.78
CA LYS A 143 13.77 6.99 9.19
C LYS A 143 14.90 7.92 9.59
N GLY A 144 14.76 8.62 10.72
CA GLY A 144 15.79 9.51 11.27
C GLY A 144 15.66 10.96 10.79
N LEU A 145 16.58 11.83 11.24
CA LEU A 145 16.57 13.27 10.96
C LEU A 145 17.83 13.71 10.19
N ARG A 146 17.63 14.48 9.11
CA ARG A 146 18.63 15.23 8.30
C ARG A 146 19.89 14.46 7.87
N MET A 147 20.88 14.32 8.75
CA MET A 147 22.20 13.75 8.39
C MET A 147 22.32 12.23 8.59
N GLY A 148 21.31 11.60 9.20
CA GLY A 148 21.20 10.14 9.34
C GLY A 148 19.91 9.57 8.75
N GLU A 149 19.28 10.29 7.82
CA GLU A 149 18.02 9.88 7.20
C GLU A 149 18.23 8.65 6.31
N GLN A 150 17.51 7.57 6.62
CA GLN A 150 17.45 6.35 5.83
C GLN A 150 16.15 6.34 5.06
N ASN A 151 16.25 6.49 3.74
CA ASN A 151 15.11 6.48 2.85
C ASN A 151 15.03 5.15 2.09
N ARG A 152 13.82 4.62 1.95
CA ARG A 152 13.53 3.40 1.21
C ARG A 152 12.27 3.58 0.39
N LYS A 153 12.21 2.87 -0.74
CA LYS A 153 10.99 2.73 -1.52
C LYS A 153 10.59 1.27 -1.57
N VAL A 154 9.32 1.00 -1.34
CA VAL A 154 8.77 -0.36 -1.27
C VAL A 154 7.55 -0.43 -2.17
N SER A 155 7.47 -1.44 -3.03
CA SER A 155 6.23 -1.71 -3.75
C SER A 155 5.30 -2.56 -2.89
N VAL A 156 4.05 -2.15 -2.79
CA VAL A 156 3.03 -2.85 -1.99
C VAL A 156 1.76 -3.04 -2.81
N PHE A 157 1.08 -4.14 -2.56
CA PHE A 157 -0.32 -4.32 -2.91
C PHE A 157 -1.18 -4.26 -1.65
N LEU A 158 -2.13 -3.33 -1.62
CA LEU A 158 -3.16 -3.26 -0.61
C LEU A 158 -4.44 -3.89 -1.17
N VAL A 159 -4.97 -4.88 -0.47
CA VAL A 159 -6.24 -5.51 -0.80
C VAL A 159 -7.26 -5.16 0.26
N THR A 160 -8.43 -4.69 -0.16
CA THR A 160 -9.60 -4.57 0.71
C THR A 160 -10.54 -5.71 0.42
N VAL A 161 -10.74 -6.59 1.40
CA VAL A 161 -11.66 -7.73 1.31
C VAL A 161 -13.04 -7.27 1.78
N MET A 162 -14.07 -7.56 0.99
CA MET A 162 -15.41 -6.99 1.20
C MET A 162 -16.41 -8.02 1.74
N ASP A 163 -16.37 -9.25 1.24
CA ASP A 163 -17.45 -10.21 1.46
C ASP A 163 -17.18 -11.21 2.58
N GLN A 164 -15.96 -11.21 3.14
CA GLN A 164 -15.51 -12.18 4.12
C GLN A 164 -14.81 -11.51 5.30
N ALA A 165 -14.99 -12.05 6.51
CA ALA A 165 -14.19 -11.68 7.66
C ALA A 165 -12.81 -12.36 7.64
N LEU A 166 -11.74 -11.58 7.65
CA LEU A 166 -10.37 -12.06 7.75
C LEU A 166 -9.85 -11.96 9.18
N PRO A 167 -9.26 -13.03 9.75
CA PRO A 167 -8.49 -12.91 10.97
C PRO A 167 -7.23 -12.07 10.71
N ASP A 168 -6.81 -11.31 11.71
CA ASP A 168 -5.52 -10.60 11.66
C ASP A 168 -4.38 -11.62 11.79
N PHE A 169 -3.41 -11.56 10.87
CA PHE A 169 -2.26 -12.46 10.83
C PHE A 169 -1.05 -11.80 10.15
N LYS A 170 0.11 -12.41 10.33
CA LYS A 170 1.33 -12.11 9.58
C LYS A 170 1.94 -13.41 9.07
N LEU A 171 2.12 -13.46 7.76
CA LEU A 171 2.94 -14.45 7.07
C LEU A 171 4.26 -13.79 6.66
N SER A 172 5.37 -14.39 7.03
CA SER A 172 6.70 -13.91 6.61
C SER A 172 7.65 -15.06 6.36
N PRO A 173 8.69 -14.88 5.51
CA PRO A 173 9.72 -15.89 5.34
C PRO A 173 10.41 -16.19 6.68
N GLU A 174 10.76 -17.45 6.92
CA GLU A 174 11.38 -17.95 8.15
C GLU A 174 12.59 -17.09 8.59
N ASN A 175 13.42 -16.73 7.62
CA ASN A 175 14.65 -15.96 7.81
C ASN A 175 14.42 -14.44 8.04
N LEU A 176 13.20 -13.93 7.83
CA LEU A 176 12.84 -12.52 7.98
C LEU A 176 11.94 -12.25 9.18
N VAL A 177 11.75 -13.22 10.06
CA VAL A 177 10.86 -13.09 11.21
C VAL A 177 11.35 -12.00 12.16
N ASP A 178 10.48 -11.03 12.41
CA ASP A 178 10.78 -9.90 13.28
C ASP A 178 10.85 -10.32 14.75
N LYS A 179 11.94 -9.93 15.42
CA LYS A 179 12.14 -10.16 16.87
C LYS A 179 11.02 -9.60 17.73
N VAL A 180 10.34 -8.54 17.27
CA VAL A 180 9.22 -7.93 17.98
C VAL A 180 8.02 -8.88 18.02
N TRP A 181 7.68 -9.52 16.90
CA TRP A 181 6.58 -10.49 16.85
C TRP A 181 6.87 -11.72 17.71
N GLN A 182 8.12 -12.19 17.75
CA GLN A 182 8.56 -13.22 18.69
C GLN A 182 8.44 -12.79 20.16
N SER A 183 8.64 -11.50 20.45
CA SER A 183 8.60 -10.96 21.82
C SER A 183 7.18 -10.71 22.34
N VAL A 184 6.20 -10.54 21.44
CA VAL A 184 4.77 -10.37 21.79
C VAL A 184 4.13 -11.71 22.18
N GLY A 185 4.84 -12.84 21.99
CA GLY A 185 4.39 -14.16 22.41
C GLY A 185 3.40 -14.80 21.44
N TYR A 186 3.27 -14.27 20.21
CA TYR A 186 2.55 -14.98 19.16
C TYR A 186 3.36 -16.21 18.76
N GLU A 187 2.80 -17.37 19.05
CA GLU A 187 3.38 -18.64 18.65
C GLU A 187 3.12 -18.89 17.15
N ASP A 188 4.06 -19.59 16.53
CA ASP A 188 3.96 -20.01 15.14
C ASP A 188 2.79 -20.99 14.93
N ILE A 189 2.19 -20.94 13.75
CA ILE A 189 1.07 -21.78 13.33
C ILE A 189 1.60 -22.77 12.29
N ASP A 190 2.04 -23.93 12.77
CA ASP A 190 2.56 -25.01 11.93
C ASP A 190 1.44 -25.88 11.34
N PHE A 191 1.68 -26.47 10.17
CA PHE A 191 0.76 -27.40 9.51
C PHE A 191 1.44 -28.76 9.32
N GLU A 192 1.05 -29.79 10.08
CA GLU A 192 1.73 -31.10 10.13
C GLU A 192 1.92 -31.76 8.76
N GLY A 193 1.00 -31.53 7.81
CA GLY A 193 1.05 -32.08 6.45
C GLY A 193 1.88 -31.27 5.45
N HIS A 194 2.49 -30.16 5.87
CA HIS A 194 3.13 -29.17 5.00
C HIS A 194 4.51 -28.74 5.56
N PRO A 195 5.50 -29.65 5.57
CA PRO A 195 6.84 -29.33 6.06
C PRO A 195 7.54 -28.26 5.22
N ASP A 196 7.33 -28.25 3.90
CA ASP A 196 7.92 -27.26 2.99
C ASP A 196 7.42 -25.84 3.32
N PHE A 197 6.17 -25.71 3.74
CA PHE A 197 5.62 -24.45 4.25
C PHE A 197 6.36 -23.99 5.50
N SER A 198 6.46 -24.82 6.53
CA SER A 198 7.12 -24.46 7.81
C SER A 198 8.63 -24.21 7.65
N GLU A 199 9.29 -24.80 6.65
CA GLU A 199 10.69 -24.46 6.33
C GLU A 199 10.84 -23.07 5.70
N ARG A 200 9.82 -22.59 5.00
CA ARG A 200 9.87 -21.35 4.21
C ARG A 200 9.21 -20.16 4.90
N PHE A 201 8.14 -20.38 5.64
CA PHE A 201 7.27 -19.36 6.17
C PHE A 201 6.95 -19.57 7.64
N LYS A 202 6.84 -18.46 8.37
CA LYS A 202 6.12 -18.38 9.64
C LYS A 202 4.78 -17.75 9.46
N LEU A 203 3.79 -18.30 10.13
CA LEU A 203 2.45 -17.77 10.20
C LEU A 203 2.11 -17.47 11.66
N MET A 204 1.89 -16.21 11.97
CA MET A 204 1.64 -15.75 13.34
C MET A 204 0.36 -14.94 13.41
N GLY A 205 -0.34 -15.03 14.54
CA GLY A 205 -1.46 -14.16 14.87
C GLY A 205 -2.17 -14.60 16.14
N GLU A 206 -3.03 -13.73 16.67
CA GLU A 206 -3.71 -13.95 17.94
C GLU A 206 -4.79 -15.04 17.83
N ALA A 207 -5.59 -15.00 16.75
CA ALA A 207 -6.74 -15.89 16.55
C ALA A 207 -6.35 -17.19 15.83
N LYS A 208 -5.48 -18.01 16.43
CA LYS A 208 -4.90 -19.21 15.80
C LYS A 208 -5.90 -20.12 15.10
N GLU A 209 -7.04 -20.43 15.72
CA GLU A 209 -8.03 -21.32 15.11
C GLU A 209 -8.68 -20.71 13.86
N ALA A 210 -8.98 -19.41 13.87
CA ALA A 210 -9.51 -18.72 12.70
C ALA A 210 -8.47 -18.64 11.57
N ILE A 211 -7.19 -18.45 11.93
CA ILE A 211 -6.08 -18.44 10.98
C ILE A 211 -5.87 -19.83 10.38
N ARG A 212 -5.82 -20.90 11.19
CA ARG A 212 -5.77 -22.29 10.71
C ARG A 212 -6.93 -22.62 9.79
N TYR A 213 -8.11 -22.13 10.15
CA TYR A 213 -9.29 -22.28 9.34
C TYR A 213 -9.11 -21.59 7.99
N LEU A 214 -8.59 -20.36 7.92
CA LEU A 214 -8.29 -19.66 6.67
C LEU A 214 -7.25 -20.40 5.81
N PHE A 215 -6.14 -20.82 6.43
CA PHE A 215 -5.02 -21.50 5.78
C PHE A 215 -5.23 -23.01 5.67
N GLN A 216 -6.23 -23.41 4.87
CA GLN A 216 -6.45 -24.82 4.55
C GLN A 216 -5.41 -25.35 3.55
N ALA A 217 -5.36 -26.67 3.37
CA ALA A 217 -4.39 -27.36 2.52
C ALA A 217 -4.22 -26.75 1.12
N GLY A 218 -5.30 -26.26 0.49
CA GLY A 218 -5.22 -25.60 -0.82
C GLY A 218 -4.44 -24.29 -0.80
N LEU A 219 -4.67 -23.44 0.21
CA LEU A 219 -3.96 -22.16 0.36
C LEU A 219 -2.50 -22.39 0.77
N VAL A 220 -2.26 -23.34 1.68
CA VAL A 220 -0.90 -23.71 2.10
C VAL A 220 -0.11 -24.28 0.93
N ALA A 221 -0.69 -25.20 0.15
CA ALA A 221 -0.05 -25.76 -1.04
C ALA A 221 0.24 -24.68 -2.10
N LYS A 222 -0.63 -23.66 -2.25
CA LYS A 222 -0.38 -22.53 -3.16
C LYS A 222 0.83 -21.71 -2.71
N LEU A 223 0.99 -21.49 -1.41
CA LEU A 223 2.16 -20.81 -0.84
C LEU A 223 3.45 -21.63 -1.06
N GLU A 224 3.38 -22.95 -0.92
CA GLU A 224 4.50 -23.85 -1.20
C GLU A 224 4.86 -23.88 -2.70
N ALA A 225 3.89 -23.87 -3.60
CA ALA A 225 4.16 -23.97 -5.04
C ALA A 225 4.67 -22.65 -5.64
N ASP A 226 3.95 -21.55 -5.38
CA ASP A 226 4.00 -20.38 -6.27
C ASP A 226 4.32 -19.06 -5.55
N ALA A 227 4.51 -19.06 -4.22
CA ALA A 227 4.78 -17.82 -3.50
C ALA A 227 6.06 -17.14 -3.99
N PRO A 228 6.01 -15.83 -4.37
CA PRO A 228 7.19 -15.07 -4.75
C PRO A 228 8.28 -15.08 -3.66
N PRO A 229 9.56 -14.94 -4.05
CA PRO A 229 10.66 -14.86 -3.09
C PRO A 229 10.46 -13.71 -2.11
N ASN A 230 10.79 -13.96 -0.84
CA ASN A 230 10.67 -12.97 0.24
C ASN A 230 9.28 -12.37 0.44
N LEU A 231 8.22 -13.01 -0.08
CA LEU A 231 6.84 -12.57 0.09
C LEU A 231 6.49 -12.48 1.58
N GLN A 232 5.91 -11.35 1.96
CA GLN A 232 5.28 -11.13 3.25
C GLN A 232 3.83 -10.72 3.02
N ILE A 233 2.94 -11.23 3.87
CA ILE A 233 1.52 -10.90 3.87
C ILE A 233 1.16 -10.49 5.30
N GLU A 234 0.47 -9.37 5.45
CA GLU A 234 -0.13 -9.00 6.73
C GLU A 234 -1.62 -8.73 6.54
N ALA A 235 -2.44 -9.31 7.42
CA ALA A 235 -3.86 -9.03 7.51
C ALA A 235 -4.13 -8.14 8.73
N CYS A 236 -4.83 -7.04 8.50
CA CYS A 236 -5.27 -6.13 9.56
C CYS A 236 -6.60 -5.48 9.18
N GLN A 237 -7.62 -5.65 10.01
CA GLN A 237 -8.94 -5.00 9.83
C GLN A 237 -9.55 -5.26 8.44
N ASN A 238 -9.64 -6.54 8.05
CA ASN A 238 -10.18 -6.97 6.76
C ASN A 238 -9.43 -6.47 5.51
N ARG A 239 -8.18 -6.04 5.69
CA ARG A 239 -7.30 -5.63 4.61
C ARG A 239 -6.04 -6.47 4.65
N LEU A 240 -5.54 -6.80 3.47
CA LEU A 240 -4.27 -7.49 3.30
C LEU A 240 -3.26 -6.52 2.71
N ILE A 241 -2.03 -6.59 3.15
CA ILE A 241 -0.91 -5.97 2.44
C ILE A 241 0.07 -7.06 2.02
N PHE A 242 0.45 -7.04 0.75
CA PHE A 242 1.45 -7.93 0.19
C PHE A 242 2.67 -7.08 -0.20
N HIS A 243 3.85 -7.48 0.23
CA HIS A 243 5.11 -6.86 -0.12
C HIS A 243 6.22 -7.90 -0.13
N GLN A 244 7.32 -7.58 -0.80
CA GLN A 244 8.56 -8.35 -0.70
C GLN A 244 9.61 -7.45 -0.06
N ASN A 245 10.44 -8.02 0.84
CA ASN A 245 11.55 -7.38 1.56
C ASN A 245 11.86 -5.94 1.09
N PRO A 246 11.70 -4.89 1.93
CA PRO A 246 11.42 -3.51 1.52
C PRO A 246 12.24 -2.99 0.34
N GLN A 247 11.77 -3.29 -0.87
CA GLN A 247 12.36 -2.91 -2.14
C GLN A 247 11.28 -2.64 -3.17
N LEU A 248 11.68 -1.98 -4.25
CA LEU A 248 10.83 -1.84 -5.42
C LEU A 248 10.83 -3.13 -6.22
N LEU A 249 9.64 -3.57 -6.61
CA LEU A 249 9.47 -4.68 -7.53
C LEU A 249 9.74 -4.21 -8.96
N SER A 250 10.36 -5.09 -9.75
CA SER A 250 10.44 -4.99 -11.21
C SER A 250 9.09 -5.25 -11.85
N ARG A 251 8.96 -4.95 -13.15
CA ARG A 251 7.71 -5.18 -13.88
C ARG A 251 7.20 -6.62 -13.74
N VAL A 252 8.10 -7.59 -13.96
CA VAL A 252 7.77 -9.02 -13.91
C VAL A 252 7.34 -9.42 -12.49
N GLU A 253 8.05 -8.97 -11.47
CA GLU A 253 7.68 -9.27 -10.08
C GLU A 253 6.33 -8.66 -9.67
N ILE A 254 5.96 -7.48 -10.21
CA ILE A 254 4.63 -6.89 -10.00
C ILE A 254 3.56 -7.73 -10.69
N GLU A 255 3.79 -8.17 -11.93
CA GLU A 255 2.88 -9.03 -12.69
C GLU A 255 2.68 -10.38 -11.98
N ASP A 256 3.76 -11.04 -11.58
CA ASP A 256 3.74 -12.34 -10.87
C ASP A 256 3.04 -12.22 -9.50
N GLN A 257 3.36 -11.18 -8.72
CA GLN A 257 2.73 -10.97 -7.42
C GLN A 257 1.25 -10.64 -7.56
N LEU A 258 0.84 -9.88 -8.58
CA LEU A 258 -0.57 -9.60 -8.83
C LEU A 258 -1.35 -10.89 -9.13
N LEU A 259 -0.81 -11.74 -10.01
CA LEU A 259 -1.41 -13.06 -10.30
C LEU A 259 -1.50 -13.93 -9.05
N PHE A 260 -0.43 -13.98 -8.26
CA PHE A 260 -0.42 -14.71 -6.99
C PHE A 260 -1.51 -14.22 -6.02
N ILE A 261 -1.70 -12.90 -5.92
CA ILE A 261 -2.74 -12.30 -5.06
C ILE A 261 -4.13 -12.70 -5.54
N GLU A 262 -4.38 -12.70 -6.85
CA GLU A 262 -5.67 -13.11 -7.42
C GLU A 262 -5.99 -14.57 -7.10
N ASP A 263 -5.04 -15.48 -7.32
CA ASP A 263 -5.20 -16.89 -6.97
C ASP A 263 -5.38 -17.10 -5.45
N PHE A 264 -4.66 -16.32 -4.63
CA PHE A 264 -4.81 -16.33 -3.17
C PHE A 264 -6.23 -15.95 -2.76
N LEU A 265 -6.79 -14.89 -3.35
CA LEU A 265 -8.14 -14.42 -3.05
C LEU A 265 -9.21 -15.41 -3.52
N ASP A 266 -9.02 -16.06 -4.66
CA ASP A 266 -9.94 -17.09 -5.15
C ASP A 266 -10.02 -18.28 -4.19
N LEU A 267 -8.88 -18.72 -3.63
CA LEU A 267 -8.84 -19.79 -2.62
C LEU A 267 -9.50 -19.37 -1.30
N VAL A 268 -9.34 -18.11 -0.91
CA VAL A 268 -9.98 -17.55 0.28
C VAL A 268 -11.51 -17.48 0.13
N GLN A 269 -12.02 -17.09 -1.06
CA GLN A 269 -13.45 -16.98 -1.37
C GLN A 269 -14.16 -18.31 -1.66
N ALA A 270 -13.51 -19.23 -2.38
CA ALA A 270 -14.09 -20.53 -2.72
C ALA A 270 -14.54 -21.31 -1.49
N LYS A 271 -13.83 -21.10 -0.38
CA LYS A 271 -14.15 -21.68 0.91
C LYS A 271 -15.44 -21.15 1.53
N GLU A 272 -15.63 -19.83 1.56
CA GLU A 272 -16.85 -19.23 2.11
C GLU A 272 -18.10 -19.72 1.37
N THR A 273 -17.98 -19.90 0.06
CA THR A 273 -19.07 -20.44 -0.76
C THR A 273 -19.43 -21.88 -0.37
N LEU A 274 -18.46 -22.71 0.01
CA LEU A 274 -18.71 -24.08 0.47
C LEU A 274 -19.37 -24.10 1.86
N ASP A 275 -18.92 -23.26 2.78
CA ASP A 275 -19.48 -23.17 4.13
C ASP A 275 -20.94 -22.66 4.10
N ASP A 276 -21.24 -21.65 3.26
CA ASP A 276 -22.59 -21.14 3.03
C ASP A 276 -23.55 -22.19 2.45
N VAL A 277 -23.04 -23.08 1.60
CA VAL A 277 -23.81 -24.19 1.05
C VAL A 277 -24.12 -25.21 2.14
N VAL A 278 -23.14 -25.63 2.95
CA VAL A 278 -23.33 -26.63 4.01
C VAL A 278 -24.35 -26.15 5.05
N ILE A 279 -24.27 -24.89 5.50
CA ILE A 279 -25.19 -24.33 6.51
C ILE A 279 -26.64 -24.26 5.99
N ARG A 280 -26.87 -24.16 4.67
CA ARG A 280 -28.23 -24.12 4.10
C ARG A 280 -28.90 -25.49 3.99
N TYR A 281 -28.18 -26.58 4.24
CA TYR A 281 -28.69 -27.95 4.16
C TYR A 281 -28.71 -28.69 5.51
N GLU A 282 -28.39 -28.00 6.62
CA GLU A 282 -28.60 -28.45 8.01
C GLU A 282 -29.80 -27.72 8.66
#